data_AF-A0A2D6XRK3-F1
#
_entry.id   AF-A0A2D6XRK3-F1
#
_cell.length_a   1.000
_cell.length_b   1.000
_cell.length_c   1.000
_cell.angle_alpha   90.00
_cell.angle_beta   90.00
_cell.angle_gamma   90.00
#
_symmetry.space_group_name_H-M   'P 1'
#
loop_
_entity.id
_entity.type
_entity.pdbx_description
1 polymer ?
#
loop_
_entity_poly.entity_id
_entity_poly.type
_entity_poly.pdbx_seq_one_letter_code
_entity_poly.pdbx_strand_id
1 'polypeptide(L)'
;MSQGEIVLLPRVRKCPRREGFNVFRVNGVTYENAFKSLADWTIKKIFNCRKCKIELGLFEHSDIEKKEKLVWIDLFKCEDYYYDQLKELQIDETKNTKQSKKYHKVQSEITNIRNKIALDQIKVKIKAKIKKKGMLI
;
A
#
# COMPACT_ATOMS: atom_id res chain seq x y z
N MET A 1 -28.04 -24.52 -21.09
CA MET A 1 -27.89 -23.37 -20.18
C MET A 1 -26.56 -22.71 -20.52
N SER A 2 -26.61 -21.65 -21.30
CA SER A 2 -25.45 -20.93 -21.84
C SER A 2 -24.64 -20.33 -20.69
N GLN A 3 -23.37 -20.72 -20.59
CA GLN A 3 -22.38 -20.06 -19.76
C GLN A 3 -22.27 -18.62 -20.26
N GLY A 4 -22.85 -17.68 -19.50
CA GLY A 4 -22.73 -16.27 -19.79
C GLY A 4 -21.26 -15.88 -19.72
N GLU A 5 -20.70 -15.48 -20.85
CA GLU A 5 -19.36 -14.89 -20.93
C GLU A 5 -19.33 -13.67 -19.99
N ILE A 6 -18.57 -13.76 -18.90
CA ILE A 6 -18.32 -12.61 -18.04
C ILE A 6 -17.43 -11.67 -18.85
N VAL A 7 -18.04 -10.70 -19.51
CA VAL A 7 -17.32 -9.60 -20.17
C VAL A 7 -16.63 -8.77 -19.09
N LEU A 8 -15.37 -9.09 -18.79
CA LEU A 8 -14.55 -8.33 -17.87
C LEU A 8 -14.14 -7.02 -18.54
N LEU A 9 -15.00 -6.01 -18.40
CA LEU A 9 -14.74 -4.67 -18.91
C LEU A 9 -13.41 -4.13 -18.34
N PRO A 10 -12.54 -3.54 -19.18
CA PRO A 10 -11.32 -2.91 -18.70
C PRO A 10 -11.64 -1.78 -17.71
N ARG A 11 -11.01 -1.81 -16.54
CA ARG A 11 -11.10 -0.76 -15.54
C ARG A 11 -9.95 0.22 -15.71
N VAL A 12 -10.26 1.51 -15.50
CA VAL A 12 -9.29 2.60 -15.54
C VAL A 12 -9.06 3.13 -14.13
N ARG A 13 -7.81 3.13 -13.65
CA ARG A 13 -7.45 3.71 -12.36
C ARG A 13 -6.28 4.69 -12.47
N LYS A 14 -6.39 5.83 -11.79
CA LYS A 14 -5.31 6.82 -11.69
C LYS A 14 -4.20 6.27 -10.81
N CYS A 15 -2.96 6.45 -11.24
CA CYS A 15 -1.79 6.21 -10.41
C CYS A 15 -1.85 7.19 -9.23
N PRO A 16 -1.74 6.73 -7.99
CA PRO A 16 -1.82 7.64 -6.86
C PRO A 16 -0.57 8.54 -6.74
N ARG A 17 0.45 8.35 -7.61
CA ARG A 17 1.74 9.11 -7.58
C ARG A 17 1.82 10.21 -8.64
N ARG A 18 1.08 10.04 -9.73
CA ARG A 18 1.25 10.82 -10.96
C ARG A 18 -0.08 10.88 -11.67
N GLU A 19 -0.24 11.83 -12.58
CA GLU A 19 -1.40 11.91 -13.48
C GLU A 19 -1.36 10.87 -14.61
N GLY A 20 -1.01 9.62 -14.30
CA GLY A 20 -1.05 8.51 -15.23
C GLY A 20 -2.25 7.62 -14.98
N PHE A 21 -2.92 7.20 -16.03
CA PHE A 21 -3.98 6.19 -15.96
C PHE A 21 -3.41 4.81 -16.25
N ASN A 22 -3.90 3.80 -15.54
CA ASN A 22 -3.66 2.40 -15.84
C ASN A 22 -4.99 1.78 -16.28
N VAL A 23 -4.98 1.13 -17.44
CA VAL A 23 -6.11 0.34 -17.95
C VAL A 23 -5.77 -1.13 -17.75
N PHE A 24 -6.66 -1.87 -17.09
CA PHE A 24 -6.48 -3.29 -16.81
C PHE A 24 -7.82 -4.02 -16.68
N ARG A 25 -7.85 -5.32 -17.02
CA ARG A 25 -8.98 -6.20 -16.70
C ARG A 25 -8.77 -6.81 -15.33
N VAL A 26 -9.80 -6.86 -14.49
CA VAL A 26 -9.74 -7.60 -13.22
C VAL A 26 -10.14 -9.03 -13.53
N ASN A 27 -9.22 -9.98 -13.35
CA ASN A 27 -9.54 -11.39 -13.53
C ASN A 27 -10.09 -11.93 -12.19
N GLY A 28 -10.75 -13.10 -12.20
CA GLY A 28 -11.27 -13.76 -10.99
C GLY A 28 -10.21 -14.32 -10.04
N VAL A 29 -8.95 -13.88 -10.13
CA VAL A 29 -7.86 -14.35 -9.27
C VAL A 29 -7.82 -13.49 -8.01
N THR A 30 -8.14 -14.10 -6.87
CA THR A 30 -7.94 -13.49 -5.56
C THR A 30 -6.53 -13.80 -5.08
N TYR A 31 -5.77 -12.77 -4.71
CA TYR A 31 -4.45 -12.91 -4.11
C TYR A 31 -4.57 -12.89 -2.60
N GLU A 32 -3.73 -13.68 -1.93
CA GLU A 32 -3.62 -13.65 -0.47
C GLU A 32 -3.11 -12.28 -0.02
N ASN A 33 -3.77 -11.71 0.98
CA ASN A 33 -3.38 -10.43 1.56
C ASN A 33 -2.51 -10.64 2.80
N ALA A 34 -1.21 -10.40 2.66
CA ALA A 34 -0.25 -10.50 3.76
C ALA A 34 -0.12 -9.22 4.62
N PHE A 35 -0.89 -8.15 4.30
CA PHE A 35 -0.79 -6.86 4.99
C PHE A 35 -1.62 -6.82 6.26
N LYS A 36 -0.96 -6.63 7.41
CA LYS A 36 -1.62 -6.60 8.73
C LYS A 36 -2.60 -5.44 8.86
N SER A 37 -2.19 -4.26 8.40
CA SER A 37 -3.00 -3.04 8.43
C SER A 37 -4.20 -3.07 7.47
N LEU A 38 -4.27 -4.07 6.58
CA LEU A 38 -5.32 -4.25 5.59
C LEU A 38 -6.06 -5.57 5.74
N ALA A 39 -6.13 -6.14 6.94
CA ALA A 39 -6.72 -7.47 7.17
C ALA A 39 -8.13 -7.65 6.55
N ASP A 40 -8.97 -6.62 6.59
CA ASP A 40 -10.34 -6.67 6.04
C ASP A 40 -10.42 -6.47 4.52
N TRP A 41 -9.27 -6.39 3.84
CA TRP A 41 -9.19 -6.18 2.40
C TRP A 41 -8.67 -7.42 1.68
N THR A 42 -9.16 -7.64 0.46
CA THR A 42 -8.66 -8.69 -0.43
C THR A 42 -7.98 -8.06 -1.64
N ILE A 43 -6.90 -8.68 -2.12
CA ILE A 43 -6.19 -8.18 -3.31
C ILE A 43 -6.81 -8.81 -4.55
N LYS A 44 -7.42 -7.98 -5.42
CA LYS A 44 -8.02 -8.41 -6.69
C LYS A 44 -7.04 -8.45 -7.84
N LYS A 45 -6.02 -7.59 -7.80
CA LYS A 45 -5.03 -7.52 -8.87
C LYS A 45 -3.75 -6.84 -8.42
N ILE A 46 -2.63 -7.39 -8.85
CA ILE A 46 -1.31 -6.77 -8.75
C ILE A 46 -0.83 -6.39 -10.15
N PHE A 47 -0.29 -5.18 -10.30
CA PHE A 47 0.25 -4.71 -11.58
C PHE A 47 1.27 -3.59 -11.39
N ASN A 48 2.20 -3.45 -12.34
CA ASN A 48 3.16 -2.35 -12.33
C ASN A 48 2.56 -1.08 -12.96
N CYS A 49 2.71 0.07 -12.31
CA CYS A 49 2.29 1.33 -12.90
C CYS A 49 3.01 1.60 -14.22
N ARG A 50 2.28 1.91 -15.29
CA ARG A 50 2.87 2.16 -16.62
C ARG A 50 3.92 3.29 -16.62
N LYS A 51 3.69 4.35 -15.84
CA LYS A 51 4.58 5.53 -15.74
C LYS A 51 5.70 5.37 -14.72
N CYS A 52 5.38 5.03 -13.47
CA CYS A 52 6.37 5.01 -12.39
C CYS A 52 7.01 3.63 -12.13
N LYS A 53 6.50 2.57 -12.76
CA LYS A 53 7.00 1.18 -12.69
C LYS A 53 7.03 0.54 -11.30
N ILE A 54 6.46 1.20 -10.29
CA ILE A 54 6.25 0.63 -8.96
C ILE A 54 5.02 -0.27 -8.98
N GLU A 55 5.07 -1.36 -8.23
CA GLU A 55 3.99 -2.31 -8.06
C GLU A 55 2.80 -1.68 -7.33
N LEU A 56 1.61 -1.89 -7.89
CA LEU A 56 0.33 -1.43 -7.38
C LEU A 56 -0.57 -2.64 -7.12
N GLY A 57 -1.32 -2.58 -6.02
CA GLY A 57 -2.38 -3.53 -5.69
C GLY A 57 -3.73 -2.85 -5.73
N LEU A 58 -4.68 -3.47 -6.44
CA LEU A 58 -6.10 -3.14 -6.32
C LEU A 58 -6.69 -4.00 -5.20
N PHE A 59 -7.18 -3.34 -4.16
CA PHE A 59 -7.80 -3.95 -2.99
C PHE A 59 -9.31 -3.72 -3.04
N GLU A 60 -10.08 -4.72 -2.61
CA GLU A 60 -11.52 -4.64 -2.38
C GLU A 60 -11.79 -4.92 -0.89
N HIS A 61 -12.67 -4.14 -0.28
CA HIS A 61 -13.06 -4.34 1.11
C HIS A 61 -14.01 -5.53 1.22
N SER A 62 -13.83 -6.38 2.23
CA SER A 62 -14.63 -7.60 2.38
C SER A 62 -16.09 -7.29 2.73
N ASP A 63 -16.32 -6.33 3.63
CA ASP A 63 -17.67 -6.07 4.15
C ASP A 63 -18.46 -4.94 3.44
N ILE A 64 -17.80 -4.14 2.61
CA ILE A 64 -18.42 -2.96 1.99
C ILE A 64 -18.45 -3.15 0.48
N GLU A 65 -19.64 -3.40 -0.05
CA GLU A 65 -19.87 -3.62 -1.46
C GLU A 65 -19.27 -2.46 -2.30
N LYS A 66 -18.50 -2.81 -3.34
CA LYS A 66 -17.88 -1.89 -4.30
C LYS A 66 -16.83 -0.93 -3.71
N LYS A 67 -16.39 -1.11 -2.46
CA LYS A 67 -15.30 -0.29 -1.90
C LYS A 67 -13.95 -0.82 -2.34
N GLU A 68 -13.35 -0.11 -3.29
CA GLU A 68 -12.03 -0.41 -3.82
C GLU A 68 -11.01 0.66 -3.48
N LYS A 69 -9.75 0.26 -3.31
CA LYS A 69 -8.62 1.20 -3.23
C LYS A 69 -7.41 0.68 -3.97
N LEU A 70 -6.58 1.62 -4.41
CA LEU A 70 -5.34 1.33 -5.10
C LEU A 70 -4.16 1.75 -4.23
N VAL A 71 -3.24 0.82 -3.97
CA VAL A 71 -2.12 1.00 -3.03
C VAL A 71 -0.80 0.69 -3.73
N TRP A 72 0.26 1.43 -3.43
CA TRP A 72 1.62 1.04 -3.85
C TRP A 72 2.16 -0.04 -2.93
N ILE A 73 2.11 -1.29 -3.39
CA ILE A 73 2.46 -2.45 -2.59
C ILE A 73 3.86 -2.30 -1.99
N ASP A 74 4.87 -1.97 -2.78
CA ASP A 74 6.25 -1.88 -2.28
C ASP A 74 6.48 -0.75 -1.27
N LEU A 75 5.78 0.38 -1.43
CA LEU A 75 5.88 1.50 -0.49
C LEU A 75 5.09 1.22 0.79
N PHE A 76 3.93 0.59 0.64
CA PHE A 76 3.05 0.24 1.73
C PHE A 76 3.62 -0.89 2.58
N LYS A 77 4.37 -1.84 2.00
CA LYS A 77 5.18 -2.82 2.76
C LYS A 77 6.12 -2.14 3.75
N CYS A 78 6.68 -0.97 3.40
CA CYS A 78 7.54 -0.23 4.32
C CYS A 78 6.76 0.29 5.53
N GLU A 79 5.49 0.67 5.36
CA GLU A 79 4.62 1.14 6.45
C GLU A 79 4.11 -0.05 7.28
N ASP A 80 3.60 -1.09 6.62
CA ASP A 80 3.01 -2.27 7.24
C ASP A 80 4.02 -3.05 8.09
N TYR A 81 5.30 -3.04 7.69
CA TYR A 81 6.39 -3.62 8.48
C TYR A 81 6.48 -3.05 9.91
N TYR A 82 6.19 -1.75 10.09
CA TYR A 82 6.22 -1.09 11.40
C TYR A 82 4.83 -0.98 12.04
N TYR A 83 3.80 -1.62 11.46
CA TYR A 83 2.40 -1.45 11.89
C TYR A 83 2.20 -1.78 13.38
N ASP A 84 2.66 -2.95 13.82
CA ASP A 84 2.47 -3.40 15.21
C ASP A 84 3.19 -2.46 16.20
N GLN A 85 4.44 -2.07 15.89
CA GLN A 85 5.21 -1.14 16.72
C GLN A 85 4.53 0.23 16.83
N LEU A 86 4.01 0.76 15.72
CA LEU A 86 3.29 2.03 15.73
C LEU A 86 1.97 1.93 16.49
N LYS A 87 1.26 0.81 16.38
CA LYS A 87 0.02 0.56 17.12
C LYS A 87 0.25 0.52 18.62
N GLU A 88 1.30 -0.19 19.06
CA GLU A 88 1.70 -0.22 20.48
C GLU A 88 2.08 1.18 20.99
N LEU A 89 2.89 1.92 20.25
CA LEU A 89 3.28 3.28 20.62
C LEU A 89 2.08 4.24 20.68
N GLN A 90 1.09 4.10 19.80
CA GLN A 90 -0.14 4.90 19.85
C GLN A 90 -1.01 4.56 21.06
N ILE A 91 -1.11 3.27 21.42
CA ILE A 91 -1.79 2.84 22.65
C ILE A 91 -1.09 3.44 23.86
N ASP A 92 0.24 3.43 23.88
CA ASP A 92 1.01 4.03 24.97
C ASP A 92 0.89 5.55 25.00
N GLU A 93 0.86 6.22 23.85
CA GLU A 93 0.64 7.67 23.75
C GLU A 93 -0.69 8.07 24.40
N THR A 94 -1.78 7.37 24.08
CA THR A 94 -3.12 7.67 24.59
C THR A 94 -3.27 7.44 26.09
N LYS A 95 -2.47 6.55 26.68
CA LYS A 95 -2.44 6.28 28.12
C LYS A 95 -1.70 7.35 28.94
N ASN A 96 -0.89 8.20 28.29
CA ASN A 96 -0.04 9.18 28.97
C ASN A 96 -0.57 10.61 28.79
N THR A 97 -0.41 11.44 29.82
CA THR A 97 -0.70 12.87 29.71
C THR A 97 0.33 13.58 28.85
N LYS A 98 -0.10 14.57 28.06
CA LYS A 98 0.77 15.30 27.11
C LYS A 98 1.98 15.99 27.75
N GLN A 99 1.91 16.28 29.05
CA GLN A 99 2.97 16.93 29.82
C GLN A 99 3.99 15.92 30.38
N SER A 100 3.72 14.62 30.27
CA SER A 100 4.60 13.60 30.82
C SER A 100 5.86 13.42 29.97
N LYS A 101 7.00 13.19 30.64
CA LYS A 101 8.25 12.80 29.96
C LYS A 101 8.06 11.54 29.10
N LYS A 102 7.21 10.62 29.56
CA LYS A 102 6.89 9.38 28.85
C LYS A 102 6.15 9.65 27.53
N TYR A 103 5.18 10.56 27.50
CA TYR A 103 4.53 11.00 26.26
C TYR A 103 5.52 11.56 25.24
N HIS A 104 6.42 12.46 25.66
CA HIS A 104 7.42 13.03 24.75
C HIS A 104 8.40 11.98 24.22
N LYS A 105 8.76 10.98 25.03
CA LYS A 105 9.58 9.85 24.59
C LYS A 105 8.85 9.00 23.53
N VAL A 106 7.59 8.67 23.76
CA VAL A 106 6.77 7.92 22.78
C VAL A 106 6.64 8.70 21.47
N GLN A 107 6.42 10.01 21.52
CA GLN A 107 6.37 10.87 20.33
C GLN A 107 7.68 10.88 19.53
N SER A 108 8.82 10.91 20.21
CA SER A 108 10.13 10.88 19.53
C SER A 108 10.36 9.52 18.86
N GLU A 109 9.95 8.42 19.51
CA GLU A 109 10.01 7.07 18.93
C GLU A 109 9.10 6.93 17.69
N ILE A 110 7.86 7.43 17.76
CA ILE A 110 6.95 7.48 16.60
C ILE A 110 7.59 8.26 15.45
N THR A 111 8.19 9.42 15.75
CA THR A 111 8.87 10.26 14.75
C THR A 111 10.06 9.53 14.12
N ASN A 112 10.85 8.82 14.93
CA ASN A 112 11.97 8.03 14.45
C ASN A 112 11.51 6.89 13.52
N ILE A 113 10.41 6.20 13.85
CA ILE A 113 9.85 5.17 12.97
C ILE A 113 9.35 5.78 11.66
N ARG A 114 8.64 6.92 11.70
CA ARG A 114 8.21 7.62 10.48
C ARG A 114 9.39 8.01 9.58
N ASN A 115 10.50 8.45 10.16
CA ASN A 115 11.73 8.75 9.42
C ASN A 115 12.34 7.49 8.78
N LYS A 116 12.36 6.36 9.49
CA LYS A 116 12.81 5.07 8.94
C LYS A 116 11.94 4.62 7.76
N ILE A 117 10.62 4.69 7.89
CA ILE A 117 9.67 4.40 6.81
C ILE A 117 9.97 5.27 5.58
N ALA A 118 10.15 6.58 5.77
CA ALA A 118 10.45 7.50 4.68
C ALA A 118 11.76 7.12 3.96
N LEU A 119 12.82 6.79 4.71
CA LEU A 119 14.09 6.33 4.16
C LEU A 119 13.94 5.03 3.36
N ASP A 120 13.21 4.05 3.88
CA ASP A 120 12.99 2.77 3.20
C ASP A 120 12.17 2.94 1.92
N GLN A 121 11.15 3.79 1.94
CA GLN A 121 10.41 4.18 0.73
C GLN A 121 11.29 4.89 -0.29
N ILE A 122 12.26 5.71 0.14
CA ILE A 122 13.24 6.33 -0.77
C ILE A 122 14.11 5.26 -1.42
N LYS A 123 14.60 4.27 -0.67
CA LYS A 123 15.38 3.15 -1.22
C LYS A 123 14.60 2.39 -2.29
N VAL A 124 13.32 2.08 -2.03
CA VAL A 124 12.43 1.44 -3.02
C VAL A 124 12.32 2.29 -4.29
N LYS A 125 12.13 3.61 -4.14
CA LYS A 125 12.03 4.53 -5.28
C LYS A 125 13.33 4.57 -6.10
N ILE A 126 14.50 4.55 -5.45
CA ILE A 126 15.80 4.51 -6.13
C ILE A 126 15.98 3.20 -6.89
N LYS A 127 15.71 2.06 -6.25
CA LYS A 127 15.78 0.72 -6.89
C LYS A 127 14.90 0.67 -8.16
N ALA A 128 13.66 1.17 -8.07
CA ALA A 128 12.76 1.23 -9.22
C ALA A 128 13.29 2.12 -10.36
N LYS A 129 13.93 3.26 -10.05
CA LYS A 129 14.57 4.13 -11.04
C LYS A 129 15.76 3.46 -11.72
N ILE A 130 16.61 2.77 -10.97
CA ILE A 130 17.78 2.04 -11.51
C ILE A 130 17.32 0.93 -12.45
N LYS A 131 16.37 0.10 -12.01
CA LYS A 131 15.80 -0.97 -12.84
C LYS A 131 15.21 -0.45 -14.15
N LYS A 132 14.54 0.72 -14.12
CA LYS A 132 14.04 1.37 -15.34
C LYS A 132 15.17 1.77 -16.29
N LYS A 133 16.28 2.31 -15.79
CA LYS A 133 17.42 2.72 -16.62
C LYS A 133 18.15 1.52 -17.21
N GLY A 134 18.35 0.45 -16.43
CA GLY A 134 19.00 -0.78 -16.90
C GLY A 134 18.16 -1.59 -17.91
N MET A 135 16.85 -1.35 -18.02
CA MET A 135 15.99 -1.90 -19.09
C MET A 135 16.00 -1.04 -20.36
N LEU A 136 16.66 0.12 -20.36
CA LEU A 136 16.76 1.04 -21.51
C LEU A 136 18.17 1.00 -22.15
N ILE A 137 19.03 0.10 -21.69
CA ILE A 137 20.34 -0.25 -22.24
C ILE A 137 20.18 -1.65 -22.82
#